data_AF-A0A6N4UUF0-F1
#
_entry.id   AF-A0A6N4UUF0-F1
#
_cell.length_a   1.000
_cell.length_b   1.000
_cell.length_c   1.000
_cell.angle_alpha   90.00
_cell.angle_beta   90.00
_cell.angle_gamma   90.00
#
_symmetry.space_group_name_H-M   'P 1'
#
loop_
_entity.id
_entity.type
_entity.pdbx_description
1 polymer ?
#
loop_
_entity_poly.entity_id
_entity_poly.type
_entity_poly.pdbx_seq_one_letter_code
_entity_poly.pdbx_strand_id
1 'polypeptide(L)'
;MAELSRNDKILCGVYAVIAVVALVGTWWNNIRYVTTESTSLIDFFQSGYTNYASSSLTNDLLLFGLAAFVFMVVEARRIGIPKVWIYIVLSALVAVSVAFPLFLIRRQLVLAQRRGGAAADNLG
;
A
#
# COMPACT_ATOMS: atom_id res chain seq x y z
N MET A 1 18.68 -18.72 -2.57
CA MET A 1 17.74 -17.59 -2.68
C MET A 1 16.46 -18.16 -3.28
N ALA A 2 15.30 -18.01 -2.63
CA ALA A 2 14.06 -18.60 -3.13
C ALA A 2 13.75 -18.07 -4.54
N GLU A 3 13.59 -18.95 -5.53
CA GLU A 3 13.22 -18.54 -6.88
C GLU A 3 11.79 -18.02 -6.89
N LEU A 4 11.64 -16.71 -7.15
CA LEU A 4 10.36 -16.11 -7.47
C LEU A 4 9.83 -16.72 -8.77
N SER A 5 8.61 -17.28 -8.73
CA SER A 5 7.95 -17.75 -9.96
C SER A 5 7.78 -16.60 -10.94
N ARG A 6 7.69 -16.89 -12.24
CA ARG A 6 7.42 -15.90 -13.28
C ARG A 6 6.18 -15.06 -12.95
N ASN A 7 5.15 -15.68 -12.37
CA ASN A 7 3.93 -14.98 -11.94
C ASN A 7 4.19 -14.06 -10.74
N ASP A 8 5.03 -14.45 -9.78
CA ASP A 8 5.37 -13.61 -8.63
C ASP A 8 6.16 -12.37 -9.08
N LYS A 9 7.07 -12.54 -10.05
CA LYS A 9 7.82 -11.42 -10.66
C LYS A 9 6.90 -10.44 -11.39
N ILE A 10 5.93 -10.96 -12.16
CA ILE A 10 4.95 -10.13 -12.88
C ILE A 10 4.10 -9.34 -11.88
N LEU A 11 3.56 -9.99 -10.85
CA LEU A 11 2.73 -9.31 -9.87
C LEU A 11 3.53 -8.28 -9.06
N CYS A 12 4.77 -8.58 -8.65
CA CYS A 12 5.66 -7.60 -8.04
C CYS A 12 5.87 -6.38 -8.95
N GLY A 13 6.07 -6.61 -10.25
CA GLY A 13 6.21 -5.55 -11.25
C GLY A 13 4.95 -4.70 -11.38
N VAL A 14 3.78 -5.32 -11.47
CA VAL A 14 2.48 -4.62 -11.52
C VAL A 14 2.27 -3.78 -10.26
N TYR A 15 2.53 -4.34 -9.08
CA TYR A 15 2.42 -3.60 -7.82
C TYR A 15 3.42 -2.44 -7.74
N ALA A 16 4.64 -2.62 -8.25
CA ALA A 16 5.64 -1.55 -8.30
C ALA A 16 5.19 -0.41 -9.24
N VAL A 17 4.64 -0.74 -10.42
CA VAL A 17 4.10 0.25 -11.35
C VAL A 17 2.94 1.01 -10.71
N ILE A 18 1.98 0.29 -10.09
CA ILE A 18 0.85 0.92 -9.39
C ILE A 18 1.36 1.83 -8.27
N ALA A 19 2.35 1.40 -7.49
CA ALA A 19 2.94 2.21 -6.42
C ALA A 19 3.59 3.49 -6.97
N VAL A 20 4.34 3.39 -8.07
CA VAL A 20 5.00 4.55 -8.69
C VAL A 20 3.98 5.52 -9.28
N VAL A 21 2.98 5.01 -10.01
CA VAL A 21 1.90 5.84 -10.57
C VAL A 21 1.12 6.53 -9.45
N ALA A 22 0.77 5.79 -8.39
CA ALA A 22 0.11 6.33 -7.23
C ALA A 22 0.98 7.39 -6.53
N LEU A 23 2.29 7.15 -6.39
CA LEU A 23 3.22 8.10 -5.78
C LEU A 23 3.30 9.39 -6.58
N VAL A 24 3.45 9.30 -7.91
CA VAL A 24 3.50 10.47 -8.79
C VAL A 24 2.17 11.22 -8.75
N GLY A 25 1.04 10.51 -8.81
CA GLY A 25 -0.29 11.12 -8.76
C GLY A 25 -0.59 11.81 -7.43
N THR A 26 -0.24 11.18 -6.30
CA THR A 26 -0.47 11.76 -4.98
C THR A 26 0.50 12.89 -4.70
N TRP A 27 1.78 12.76 -5.05
CA TRP A 27 2.77 13.82 -4.85
C TRP A 27 2.55 15.01 -5.77
N TRP A 28 2.11 14.83 -7.01
CA TRP A 28 1.80 15.95 -7.89
C TRP A 28 0.70 16.85 -7.30
N ASN A 29 -0.36 16.23 -6.79
CA ASN A 29 -1.48 16.95 -6.17
C ASN A 29 -1.12 17.49 -4.78
N ASN A 30 -0.38 16.72 -3.97
CA ASN A 30 0.05 17.12 -2.63
C ASN A 30 1.05 18.28 -2.66
N ILE A 31 2.05 18.26 -3.55
CA ILE A 31 2.99 19.38 -3.74
C ILE A 31 2.23 20.64 -4.15
N ARG A 32 1.33 20.56 -5.14
CA ARG A 32 0.51 21.72 -5.54
C ARG A 32 -0.28 22.30 -4.37
N TYR A 33 -0.93 21.44 -3.59
CA TYR A 33 -1.73 21.86 -2.44
C TYR A 33 -0.88 22.52 -1.34
N VAL A 34 0.28 21.93 -1.01
CA VAL A 34 1.22 22.49 -0.02
C VAL A 34 1.84 23.81 -0.49
N THR A 35 2.10 23.98 -1.79
CA THR A 35 2.71 25.20 -2.33
C THR A 35 1.72 26.34 -2.60
N THR A 36 0.43 26.05 -2.71
CA THR A 36 -0.59 27.01 -3.19
C THR A 36 -1.71 27.27 -2.19
N GLU A 37 -2.06 26.30 -1.34
CA GLU A 37 -3.23 26.40 -0.47
C GLU A 37 -2.88 26.37 1.03
N SER A 38 -2.39 25.24 1.55
CA SER A 38 -2.12 25.08 2.99
C SER A 38 -1.17 23.92 3.28
N THR A 39 -0.36 24.05 4.33
CA THR A 39 0.50 22.96 4.87
C THR A 39 -0.24 22.06 5.87
N SER A 40 -1.49 22.38 6.22
CA SER A 40 -2.28 21.69 7.23
C SER A 40 -3.04 20.50 6.64
N LEU A 41 -2.85 19.31 7.23
CA LEU A 41 -3.61 18.10 6.88
C LEU A 41 -5.12 18.28 7.11
N ILE A 42 -5.51 19.10 8.10
CA ILE A 42 -6.91 19.35 8.43
C ILE A 42 -7.60 20.11 7.29
N ASP A 43 -6.94 21.13 6.75
CA ASP A 43 -7.47 21.92 5.63
C ASP A 43 -7.59 21.05 4.37
N PHE A 44 -6.62 20.15 4.14
CA PHE A 44 -6.66 19.20 3.03
C PHE A 44 -7.89 18.27 3.11
N PHE A 45 -8.19 17.74 4.30
CA PHE A 45 -9.42 16.97 4.50
C PHE A 45 -10.66 17.83 4.28
N GLN A 46 -10.67 19.07 4.75
CA GLN A 46 -11.80 19.99 4.58
C GLN A 46 -12.05 20.32 3.10
N SER A 47 -10.99 20.47 2.29
CA SER A 47 -11.07 20.63 0.83
C SER A 47 -11.68 19.41 0.15
N GLY A 48 -11.45 18.20 0.67
CA GLY A 48 -12.10 16.97 0.22
C GLY A 48 -13.63 16.98 0.38
N TYR A 49 -14.17 17.77 1.30
CA TYR A 49 -15.60 17.89 1.57
C TYR A 49 -16.25 19.16 0.95
N THR A 50 -15.61 19.78 -0.04
CA THR A 50 -16.10 21.03 -0.65
C THR A 50 -17.37 20.87 -1.48
N ASN A 51 -17.63 19.69 -2.04
CA ASN A 51 -18.88 19.39 -2.73
C ASN A 51 -19.31 17.93 -2.52
N TYR A 52 -20.55 17.59 -2.88
CA TYR A 52 -21.07 16.23 -2.69
C TYR A 52 -20.29 15.16 -3.46
N ALA A 53 -19.74 15.47 -4.63
CA ALA A 53 -18.95 14.53 -5.42
C ALA A 53 -17.57 14.24 -4.79
N SER A 54 -16.85 15.28 -4.38
CA SER A 54 -15.56 15.15 -3.69
C SER A 54 -15.71 14.49 -2.33
N SER A 55 -16.80 14.78 -1.61
CA SER A 55 -17.13 14.17 -0.32
C SER A 55 -17.37 12.66 -0.47
N SER A 56 -18.13 12.25 -1.50
CA SER A 56 -18.39 10.84 -1.79
C SER A 56 -17.09 10.09 -2.10
N LEU A 57 -16.20 10.68 -2.91
CA LEU A 57 -14.92 10.07 -3.27
C LEU A 57 -13.95 9.99 -2.08
N THR A 58 -13.93 11.04 -1.24
CA THR A 58 -13.17 11.04 0.01
C THR A 58 -13.63 9.93 0.95
N ASN A 59 -14.95 9.77 1.11
CA ASN A 59 -15.52 8.75 1.98
C ASN A 59 -15.24 7.33 1.47
N ASP A 60 -15.34 7.11 0.15
CA ASP A 60 -14.97 5.84 -0.50
C ASP A 60 -13.49 5.49 -0.24
N LEU A 61 -12.59 6.46 -0.43
CA LEU A 61 -11.16 6.27 -0.21
C LEU A 61 -10.83 5.97 1.27
N LEU A 62 -11.53 6.62 2.22
CA LEU A 62 -11.37 6.35 3.66
C LEU A 62 -11.82 4.94 4.02
N LEU A 63 -12.99 4.50 3.53
CA LEU A 63 -13.51 3.15 3.79
C LEU A 63 -12.64 2.08 3.13
N PHE A 64 -12.21 2.30 1.89
CA PHE A 64 -11.23 1.44 1.22
C PHE A 64 -9.92 1.37 1.99
N GLY A 65 -9.43 2.52 2.47
CA GLY A 65 -8.20 2.61 3.25
C GLY A 65 -8.29 1.83 4.57
N LEU A 66 -9.42 1.93 5.27
CA LEU A 66 -9.70 1.16 6.48
C LEU A 66 -9.70 -0.34 6.19
N ALA A 67 -10.41 -0.79 5.15
CA ALA A 67 -10.42 -2.20 4.74
C ALA A 67 -9.02 -2.70 4.36
N ALA A 68 -8.23 -1.88 3.64
CA ALA A 68 -6.85 -2.18 3.29
C ALA A 68 -5.96 -2.31 4.53
N PHE A 69 -6.08 -1.45 5.53
CA PHE A 69 -5.32 -1.55 6.78
C PHE A 69 -5.67 -2.80 7.58
N VAL A 70 -6.97 -3.12 7.71
CA VAL A 70 -7.40 -4.37 8.36
C VAL A 70 -6.80 -5.56 7.64
N PHE A 71 -6.86 -5.59 6.30
CA PHE A 71 -6.25 -6.65 5.50
C PHE A 71 -4.73 -6.76 5.72
N MET A 72 -4.00 -5.64 5.70
CA MET A 72 -2.55 -5.63 5.95
C MET A 72 -2.23 -6.23 7.32
N VAL A 73 -2.92 -5.81 8.37
CA VAL A 73 -2.67 -6.26 9.75
C VAL A 73 -2.99 -7.75 9.91
N VAL A 74 -4.14 -8.19 9.42
CA VAL A 74 -4.56 -9.60 9.50
C VAL A 74 -3.61 -10.49 8.72
N GLU A 75 -3.28 -10.12 7.48
CA GLU A 75 -2.41 -10.93 6.64
C GLU A 75 -0.97 -10.93 7.17
N ALA A 76 -0.44 -9.78 7.63
CA ALA A 76 0.89 -9.74 8.24
C ALA A 76 1.01 -10.64 9.47
N ARG A 77 -0.03 -10.70 10.31
CA ARG A 77 -0.08 -11.64 11.44
C ARG A 77 -0.14 -13.09 10.95
N ARG A 78 -0.94 -13.38 9.92
CA ARG A 78 -1.08 -14.73 9.35
C ARG A 78 0.22 -15.28 8.76
N ILE A 79 0.96 -14.47 7.99
CA ILE A 79 2.22 -14.88 7.34
C ILE A 79 3.48 -14.44 8.10
N GLY A 80 3.32 -13.87 9.31
CA GLY A 80 4.42 -13.50 10.19
C GLY A 80 5.34 -12.43 9.62
N ILE A 81 4.80 -11.43 8.89
CA ILE A 81 5.58 -10.27 8.45
C ILE A 81 5.83 -9.36 9.66
N PRO A 82 7.09 -9.18 10.11
CA PRO A 82 7.38 -8.18 11.13
C PRO A 82 7.26 -6.77 10.53
N LYS A 83 6.81 -5.80 11.35
CA LYS A 83 6.79 -4.35 11.05
C LYS A 83 5.70 -3.88 10.05
N VAL A 84 4.49 -4.44 10.09
CA VAL A 84 3.38 -3.92 9.26
C VAL A 84 3.07 -2.44 9.49
N TRP A 85 3.35 -1.95 10.70
CA TRP A 85 3.21 -0.54 11.08
C TRP A 85 3.96 0.42 10.16
N ILE A 86 5.06 -0.01 9.52
CA ILE A 86 5.77 0.83 8.54
C ILE A 86 4.85 1.17 7.37
N TYR A 87 4.01 0.24 6.90
CA TYR A 87 3.07 0.49 5.81
C TYR A 87 1.92 1.41 6.25
N ILE A 88 1.50 1.34 7.52
CA ILE A 88 0.49 2.23 8.10
C ILE A 88 1.06 3.65 8.27
N VAL A 89 2.32 3.78 8.66
CA VAL A 89 2.99 5.09 8.72
C VAL A 89 3.23 5.63 7.31
N LEU A 90 3.63 4.77 6.37
CA LEU A 90 3.85 5.15 4.97
C LEU A 90 2.55 5.59 4.29
N SER A 91 1.42 4.96 4.60
CA SER A 91 0.12 5.38 4.08
C SER A 91 -0.31 6.74 4.63
N ALA A 92 0.03 7.04 5.89
CA ALA A 92 -0.21 8.35 6.49
C ALA A 92 0.70 9.45 5.91
N LEU A 93 1.95 9.11 5.57
CA LEU A 93 2.92 10.07 4.99
C LEU A 93 2.74 10.29 3.49
N VAL A 94 2.29 9.27 2.75
CA VAL A 94 2.25 9.29 1.28
C VAL A 94 0.82 9.11 0.78
N ALA A 95 0.30 7.90 0.87
CA ALA A 95 -1.08 7.52 0.58
C ALA A 95 -1.24 6.00 0.75
N VAL A 96 -2.46 5.56 1.07
CA VAL A 96 -2.80 4.13 1.11
C VAL A 96 -2.56 3.45 -0.24
N SER A 97 -2.80 4.17 -1.36
CA SER A 97 -2.61 3.68 -2.72
C SER A 97 -1.17 3.33 -3.08
N VAL A 98 -0.18 3.87 -2.36
CA VAL A 98 1.26 3.53 -2.50
C VAL A 98 1.65 2.45 -1.48
N ALA A 99 1.26 2.64 -0.23
CA ALA A 99 1.62 1.71 0.84
C ALA A 99 1.06 0.30 0.62
N PHE A 100 -0.14 0.19 0.05
CA PHE A 100 -0.81 -1.09 -0.17
C PHE A 100 -0.10 -1.99 -1.20
N PRO A 101 0.23 -1.52 -2.42
CA PRO A 101 1.05 -2.32 -3.33
C PRO A 101 2.41 -2.71 -2.76
N LEU A 102 3.10 -1.83 -2.01
CA LEU A 102 4.37 -2.18 -1.36
C LEU A 102 4.21 -3.32 -0.34
N PHE A 103 3.10 -3.34 0.41
CA PHE A 103 2.78 -4.44 1.31
C PHE A 103 2.58 -5.75 0.53
N LEU A 104 1.88 -5.72 -0.62
CA LEU A 104 1.66 -6.90 -1.45
C LEU A 104 2.95 -7.50 -2.02
N ILE A 105 3.93 -6.65 -2.39
CA ILE A 105 5.26 -7.11 -2.81
C ILE A 105 5.94 -7.89 -1.66
N ARG A 106 5.92 -7.34 -0.44
CA ARG A 106 6.55 -8.00 0.70
C ARG A 106 5.85 -9.32 1.05
N ARG A 107 4.53 -9.34 0.94
CA ARG A 107 3.71 -10.56 1.06
C ARG A 107 4.15 -11.63 0.07
N GLN A 108 4.35 -11.30 -1.20
CA GLN A 108 4.79 -12.25 -2.21
C GLN A 108 6.19 -12.81 -1.92
N LEU A 109 7.11 -11.96 -1.48
CA LEU A 109 8.45 -12.40 -1.08
C LEU A 109 8.40 -13.41 0.07
N VAL A 110 7.57 -13.18 1.10
CA VAL A 110 7.44 -14.11 2.23
C VAL A 110 6.77 -15.42 1.80
N LEU A 111 5.75 -15.36 0.96
CA LEU A 111 5.10 -16.56 0.43
C LEU A 111 6.05 -17.40 -0.43
N ALA A 112 6.87 -16.77 -1.27
CA ALA A 112 7.89 -17.45 -2.07
C ALA A 112 8.96 -18.12 -1.19
N GLN A 113 9.42 -17.44 -0.13
CA GLN A 113 10.36 -18.01 0.83
C GLN A 113 9.81 -19.25 1.55
N ARG A 114 8.54 -19.20 2.01
CA ARG A 114 7.89 -20.35 2.65
C ARG A 114 7.74 -21.54 1.71
N ARG A 115 7.44 -21.29 0.43
CA ARG A 115 7.31 -22.33 -0.60
C ARG A 115 8.65 -23.02 -0.89
N GLY A 116 9.74 -22.26 -0.91
CA GLY A 116 11.10 -22.80 -1.05
C GLY A 116 11.58 -23.61 0.16
N GLY A 117 11.21 -23.22 1.38
CA GLY A 117 11.52 -23.98 2.60
C GLY A 117 10.82 -25.34 2.64
N ALA A 118 9.53 -25.39 2.32
CA ALA A 118 8.78 -26.65 2.27
C ALA A 118 9.30 -27.63 1.21
N ALA A 119 9.86 -27.14 0.09
CA ALA A 119 10.47 -28.01 -0.92
C ALA A 119 11.81 -28.61 -0.45
N ALA A 120 12.56 -27.90 0.39
CA ALA A 120 13.82 -28.38 0.95
C ALA A 120 13.62 -29.43 2.05
N ASP A 121 12.59 -29.29 2.89
CA ASP A 121 12.24 -30.27 3.94
C ASP A 121 11.74 -31.61 3.38
N ASN A 122 11.19 -31.65 2.16
CA ASN A 122 10.72 -32.89 1.52
C ASN A 122 11.84 -33.73 0.86
N LEU A 123 13.09 -33.24 0.87
CA LEU A 123 14.25 -33.88 0.23
C LEU A 123 15.31 -34.39 1.23
N GLY A 124 15.09 -34.20 2.55
CA GLY A 124 15.95 -34.71 3.63
C GLY A 124 15.28 -35.86 4.37
#